data_AF-A0A3A6DEN4-F1
#
_entry.id   AF-A0A3A6DEN4-F1
#
_cell.length_a   1.000
_cell.length_b   1.000
_cell.length_c   1.000
_cell.angle_alpha   90.00
_cell.angle_beta   90.00
_cell.angle_gamma   90.00
#
_symmetry.space_group_name_H-M   'P 1'
#
loop_
_entity.id
_entity.type
_entity.pdbx_description
1 polymer ?
#
loop_
_entity_poly.entity_id
_entity_poly.type
_entity_poly.pdbx_seq_one_letter_code
_entity_poly.pdbx_strand_id
1 'polypeptide(L)'
;MSNNLNTLINKLQKALKVKGKVYCINRSQFYSDKHDCICTKYTVFTTYIDADGEKQKDSYYFDKALDVVQFLADLLRDDSS
;
A
#
# COMPACT_ATOMS: atom_id res chain seq x y z
N MET A 1 -5.64 -12.14 14.63
CA MET A 1 -6.36 -11.36 13.59
C MET A 1 -5.45 -10.73 12.53
N SER A 2 -4.16 -10.48 12.79
CA SER A 2 -3.18 -9.91 11.84
C SER A 2 -2.95 -10.71 10.55
N ASN A 3 -3.06 -12.05 10.61
CA ASN A 3 -2.79 -12.93 9.45
C ASN A 3 -3.78 -12.74 8.29
N ASN A 4 -5.01 -12.29 8.56
CA ASN A 4 -6.03 -12.12 7.52
C ASN A 4 -5.75 -10.87 6.67
N LEU A 5 -5.38 -9.75 7.30
CA LEU A 5 -5.08 -8.50 6.59
C LEU A 5 -3.84 -8.61 5.72
N ASN A 6 -2.75 -9.24 6.21
CA ASN A 6 -1.56 -9.45 5.39
C ASN A 6 -1.85 -10.36 4.18
N THR A 7 -2.69 -11.38 4.37
CA THR A 7 -3.12 -12.24 3.25
C THR A 7 -3.92 -11.46 2.21
N LEU A 8 -4.80 -10.56 2.66
CA LEU A 8 -5.59 -9.72 1.78
C LEU A 8 -4.72 -8.72 1.02
N ILE A 9 -3.79 -8.04 1.70
CA ILE A 9 -2.80 -7.15 1.09
C ILE A 9 -2.04 -7.88 -0.03
N ASN A 10 -1.53 -9.08 0.24
CA ASN A 10 -0.78 -9.87 -0.76
C ASN A 10 -1.65 -10.22 -1.98
N LYS A 11 -2.92 -10.57 -1.77
CA LYS A 11 -3.87 -10.86 -2.86
C LYS A 11 -4.11 -9.62 -3.73
N LEU A 12 -4.32 -8.46 -3.10
CA LEU A 12 -4.56 -7.19 -3.79
C LEU A 12 -3.32 -6.74 -4.58
N GLN A 13 -2.12 -6.82 -3.98
CA GLN A 13 -0.86 -6.54 -4.69
C GLN A 13 -0.68 -7.45 -5.91
N LYS A 14 -0.99 -8.74 -5.79
CA LYS A 14 -0.91 -9.69 -6.91
C LYS A 14 -1.88 -9.31 -8.03
N ALA A 15 -3.11 -8.92 -7.70
CA ALA A 15 -4.11 -8.50 -8.69
C ALA A 15 -3.67 -7.21 -9.41
N LEU A 16 -3.17 -6.21 -8.67
CA LEU A 16 -2.63 -4.98 -9.25
C LEU A 16 -1.43 -5.26 -10.17
N LYS A 17 -0.55 -6.19 -9.76
CA LYS A 17 0.59 -6.61 -10.58
C LYS A 17 0.17 -7.23 -11.91
N VAL A 18 -0.90 -8.03 -11.94
CA VAL A 18 -1.47 -8.59 -13.19
C VAL A 18 -1.95 -7.48 -14.13
N LYS A 19 -2.42 -6.34 -13.58
CA LYS A 19 -2.77 -5.13 -14.33
C LYS A 19 -1.56 -4.24 -14.68
N GLY A 20 -0.33 -4.69 -14.41
CA GLY A 20 0.90 -3.94 -14.72
C GLY A 20 1.29 -2.87 -13.69
N LYS A 21 0.55 -2.72 -12.58
CA LYS A 21 0.87 -1.76 -11.52
C LYS A 21 1.52 -2.47 -10.33
N VAL A 22 2.76 -2.10 -10.01
CA VAL A 22 3.52 -2.73 -8.93
C VAL A 22 3.53 -1.84 -7.70
N TYR A 23 2.87 -2.31 -6.64
CA TYR A 23 2.86 -1.67 -5.34
C TYR A 23 3.69 -2.46 -4.32
N CYS A 24 4.60 -1.78 -3.62
CA CYS A 24 5.44 -2.31 -2.55
C CYS A 24 5.02 -1.72 -1.21
N ILE A 25 5.04 -2.50 -0.13
CA ILE A 25 4.53 -2.07 1.17
C ILE A 25 5.58 -2.35 2.23
N ASN A 26 6.01 -1.31 2.93
CA ASN A 26 6.92 -1.38 4.06
C ASN A 26 6.19 -1.10 5.36
N ARG A 27 6.60 -1.78 6.42
CA ARG A 27 6.09 -1.56 7.77
C ARG A 27 7.24 -1.12 8.67
N SER A 28 7.13 0.05 9.28
CA SER A 28 8.10 0.56 10.26
C SER A 28 7.43 0.77 11.61
N GLN A 29 8.19 0.58 12.69
CA GLN A 29 7.75 0.87 14.03
C GLN A 29 8.64 1.98 14.62
N PHE A 30 8.04 2.89 15.37
CA PHE A 30 8.74 4.00 16.00
C PHE A 30 8.05 4.35 17.33
N TYR A 31 8.82 4.87 18.29
CA TYR A 31 8.23 5.43 19.50
C TYR A 31 7.64 6.81 19.19
N SER A 32 6.39 7.04 19.58
CA SER A 32 5.75 8.34 19.41
C SER A 32 5.64 9.03 20.77
N ASP A 33 6.42 10.10 20.97
CA ASP A 33 6.39 10.87 22.22
C ASP A 33 5.00 11.47 22.49
N LYS A 34 4.27 11.81 21.43
CA LYS A 34 2.90 12.34 21.51
C LYS A 34 1.90 11.33 22.08
N HIS A 35 2.08 10.05 21.76
CA HIS A 35 1.17 8.98 22.15
C HIS A 35 1.73 8.09 23.26
N ASP A 36 2.97 8.37 23.69
CA ASP A 36 3.73 7.64 24.70
C ASP A 36 3.73 6.11 24.47
N CYS A 37 3.84 5.71 23.19
CA CYS A 37 3.77 4.31 22.81
C CYS A 37 4.51 4.01 21.51
N ILE A 38 4.75 2.72 21.23
CA ILE A 38 5.26 2.26 19.94
C ILE A 38 4.12 2.28 18.92
N CYS A 39 4.27 3.12 17.89
CA CYS A 39 3.37 3.20 16.75
C CYS A 39 3.92 2.39 15.57
N THR A 40 3.01 1.93 14.71
CA THR A 40 3.35 1.25 13.46
C THR A 40 2.87 2.10 12.28
N LYS A 41 3.76 2.33 11.31
CA LYS A 41 3.45 3.03 10.06
C LYS A 41 3.63 2.10 8.88
N TYR A 42 2.72 2.22 7.92
CA TYR A 42 2.76 1.51 6.65
C TYR A 42 3.07 2.52 5.56
N THR A 43 4.05 2.20 4.72
CA THR A 43 4.39 3.00 3.55
C THR A 43 4.16 2.17 2.30
N VAL A 44 3.30 2.66 1.41
CA VAL A 44 3.03 2.05 0.12
C VAL A 44 3.75 2.85 -0.95
N PHE A 45 4.59 2.19 -1.74
CA PHE A 45 5.27 2.77 -2.88
C PHE A 45 4.73 2.15 -4.15
N THR A 46 4.49 2.96 -5.18
CA THR A 46 4.20 2.46 -6.52
C THR A 46 5.34 2.79 -7.45
N THR A 47 5.50 1.99 -8.48
CA THR A 47 6.38 2.32 -9.59
C THR A 47 5.66 1.98 -10.88
N TYR A 48 5.35 2.98 -11.67
CA TYR A 48 4.77 2.81 -13.00
C TYR A 48 5.52 3.70 -13.99
N ILE A 49 5.41 3.32 -15.25
CA ILE A 49 5.88 4.12 -16.37
C ILE A 49 4.65 4.91 -16.84
N ASP A 50 4.76 6.23 -16.89
CA ASP A 50 3.69 7.07 -17.42
C ASP A 50 3.60 6.98 -18.96
N ALA A 51 2.63 7.68 -19.54
CA ALA A 51 2.45 7.70 -20.99
C ALA A 51 3.65 8.25 -21.76
N ASP A 52 4.49 9.04 -21.09
CA ASP A 52 5.70 9.67 -21.65
C ASP A 52 6.94 8.77 -21.52
N GLY A 53 6.80 7.60 -20.90
CA GLY A 53 7.91 6.67 -20.69
C GLY A 53 8.73 6.96 -19.43
N GLU A 54 8.33 7.93 -18.62
CA GLU A 54 9.03 8.32 -17.41
C GLU A 54 8.63 7.45 -16.21
N LYS A 55 9.62 7.10 -15.41
CA LYS A 55 9.43 6.22 -14.25
C LYS A 55 8.94 7.05 -13.07
N GLN A 56 7.65 7.00 -12.80
CA GLN A 56 7.03 7.67 -11.67
C GLN A 56 7.12 6.82 -10.40
N LYS A 57 7.24 7.51 -9.26
CA LYS A 57 7.29 6.89 -7.93
C LYS A 57 6.42 7.66 -6.94
N ASP A 58 5.22 7.16 -6.71
CA ASP A 58 4.35 7.70 -5.65
C ASP A 58 4.55 6.95 -4.33
N SER A 59 4.33 7.67 -3.23
CA SER A 59 4.47 7.18 -1.86
C SER A 59 3.25 7.58 -1.03
N TYR A 60 2.61 6.61 -0.38
CA TYR A 60 1.44 6.80 0.47
C TYR A 60 1.72 6.27 1.87
N TYR A 61 1.16 6.92 2.89
CA TYR A 61 1.44 6.61 4.29
C TYR A 61 0.15 6.34 5.05
N PHE A 62 0.15 5.26 5.84
CA PHE A 62 -1.01 4.82 6.60
C PHE A 62 -0.61 4.39 8.01
N ASP A 63 -1.48 4.65 8.97
CA ASP A 63 -1.27 4.24 10.37
C ASP A 63 -1.89 2.86 10.67
N LYS A 64 -2.79 2.37 9.80
CA LYS A 64 -3.44 1.06 9.97
C LYS A 64 -3.33 0.21 8.71
N ALA A 65 -3.14 -1.10 8.89
CA ALA A 65 -3.15 -2.07 7.79
C ALA A 65 -4.49 -2.12 7.04
N LEU A 66 -5.61 -1.81 7.72
CA LEU A 66 -6.93 -1.75 7.09
C LEU A 66 -7.00 -0.65 6.04
N ASP A 67 -6.39 0.51 6.30
CA ASP A 67 -6.39 1.65 5.38
C ASP A 67 -5.58 1.31 4.11
N VAL A 68 -4.48 0.54 4.27
CA VAL A 68 -3.71 -0.01 3.14
C VAL A 68 -4.57 -0.95 2.29
N VAL A 69 -5.33 -1.85 2.92
CA VAL A 69 -6.25 -2.74 2.20
C VAL A 69 -7.28 -1.94 1.40
N GLN A 70 -7.90 -0.95 2.05
CA GLN A 70 -8.93 -0.13 1.41
C GLN A 70 -8.36 0.62 0.20
N PHE A 71 -7.20 1.25 0.37
CA PHE A 71 -6.47 1.93 -0.70
C PHE A 71 -6.20 1.02 -1.91
N LEU A 72 -5.64 -0.17 -1.69
CA LEU A 72 -5.36 -1.11 -2.79
C LEU A 72 -6.64 -1.66 -3.45
N ALA A 73 -7.71 -1.82 -2.67
CA ALA A 73 -8.99 -2.28 -3.20
C ALA A 73 -9.65 -1.21 -4.09
N ASP A 74 -9.56 0.07 -3.71
CA ASP A 74 -10.11 1.17 -4.50
C ASP A 74 -9.34 1.35 -5.82
N LEU A 75 -8.00 1.24 -5.79
CA LEU A 75 -7.20 1.23 -7.02
C LEU A 75 -7.61 0.15 -8.03
N LEU A 76 -7.99 -1.05 -7.54
CA LEU A 76 -8.48 -2.12 -8.39
C LEU A 76 -9.85 -1.83 -9.01
N ARG A 77 -10.71 -1.10 -8.29
CA ARG A 77 -12.05 -0.72 -8.76
C ARG A 77 -11.97 0.35 -9.85
N ASP A 78 -11.12 1.35 -9.66
CA ASP A 78 -10.97 2.47 -10.60
C ASP A 78 -10.39 2.01 -11.96
N ASP A 79 -9.56 0.96 -11.98
CA ASP A 79 -9.04 0.33 -13.21
C ASP A 79 -10.05 -0.60 -13.93
N SER A 80 -11.33 -0.56 -13.56
CA SER A 80 -12.40 -1.39 -14.14
C SER A 80 -13.41 -0.61 -14.98
N SER A 81 -13.15 0.69 -15.21
CA SER A 81 -13.98 1.59 -16.05
C SER A 81 -13.40 1.77 -17.45
#